data_AF-L1IFZ0-F1
#
_entry.id   AF-L1IFZ0-F1
#
_cell.length_a   1.000
_cell.length_b   1.000
_cell.length_c   1.000
_cell.angle_alpha   90.00
_cell.angle_beta   90.00
_cell.angle_gamma   90.00
#
_symmetry.space_group_name_H-M   'P 1'
#
loop_
_entity.id
_entity.type
_entity.pdbx_description
1 polymer ?
#
loop_
_entity_poly.entity_id
_entity_poly.type
_entity_poly.pdbx_seq_one_letter_code
_entity_poly.pdbx_strand_id
1 'polypeptide(L)'
;MTNSATLIIPTPPAPLQDAHHPARRCVQANFKITCHDKGGILLRRLILSVSVSSTGMPVGAYRELMYHLESAMSGGCLSWTDEEEDEIVITSDHDLGVALKHLWTREGCTIRLQYRRESLIPGWKLPHEN
;
A
#
# COMPACT_ATOMS: atom_id res chain seq x y z
N MET A 1 -24.37 -16.68 -40.00
CA MET A 1 -23.00 -17.15 -39.69
C MET A 1 -22.64 -16.59 -38.32
N THR A 2 -22.69 -17.42 -37.29
CA THR A 2 -22.47 -17.05 -35.88
C THR A 2 -20.97 -17.17 -35.56
N ASN A 3 -20.29 -16.04 -35.36
CA ASN A 3 -18.90 -16.02 -34.91
C ASN A 3 -18.88 -16.14 -33.38
N SER A 4 -18.63 -17.35 -32.88
CA SER A 4 -18.29 -17.60 -31.48
C SER A 4 -16.84 -17.19 -31.26
N ALA A 5 -16.60 -16.07 -30.57
CA ALA A 5 -15.28 -15.71 -30.10
C ALA A 5 -14.91 -16.56 -28.88
N THR A 6 -14.00 -17.51 -29.06
CA THR A 6 -13.40 -18.30 -27.97
C THR A 6 -12.54 -17.39 -27.10
N LEU A 7 -12.90 -17.24 -25.81
CA LEU A 7 -12.10 -16.55 -24.81
C LEU A 7 -10.89 -17.44 -24.44
N ILE A 8 -9.69 -17.09 -24.93
CA ILE A 8 -8.46 -17.78 -24.53
C ILE A 8 -8.01 -17.19 -23.20
N ILE A 9 -8.16 -17.96 -22.11
CA ILE A 9 -7.58 -17.62 -20.81
C ILE A 9 -6.09 -18.02 -20.86
N PRO A 10 -5.12 -17.09 -20.78
CA PRO A 10 -3.71 -17.47 -20.77
C PRO A 10 -3.41 -18.26 -19.50
N THR A 11 -2.90 -19.48 -19.68
CA THR A 11 -2.38 -20.32 -18.61
C THR A 11 -1.18 -19.60 -17.98
N PRO A 12 -1.09 -19.47 -16.64
CA PRO A 12 0.06 -18.82 -16.02
C PRO A 12 1.35 -19.60 -16.38
N PRO A 13 2.47 -18.92 -16.68
CA PRO A 13 3.72 -19.61 -16.96
C PRO A 13 4.17 -20.39 -15.72
N ALA A 14 4.65 -21.61 -15.94
CA ALA A 14 5.21 -22.45 -14.89
C ALA A 14 6.36 -21.71 -14.15
N PRO A 15 6.54 -21.93 -12.84
CA PRO A 15 7.57 -21.22 -12.08
C PRO A 15 8.95 -21.59 -12.60
N LEU A 16 9.64 -20.62 -13.20
CA LEU A 16 11.08 -20.69 -13.50
C LEU A 16 11.82 -20.84 -12.16
N GLN A 17 12.35 -22.04 -11.91
CA GLN A 17 13.29 -22.30 -10.83
C GLN A 17 14.64 -21.74 -11.26
N ASP A 18 15.02 -20.57 -10.75
CA ASP A 18 16.36 -20.02 -10.92
C ASP A 18 16.94 -19.50 -9.60
N ALA A 19 18.15 -19.98 -9.32
CA ALA A 19 19.18 -19.58 -8.36
C ALA A 19 18.80 -18.89 -7.03
N HIS A 20 18.98 -19.65 -5.93
CA HIS A 20 19.56 -19.23 -4.62
C HIS A 20 19.58 -17.72 -4.27
N HIS A 21 18.43 -17.07 -4.25
CA HIS A 21 18.16 -15.82 -3.53
C HIS A 21 16.93 -16.06 -2.66
N PRO A 22 16.88 -15.60 -1.40
CA PRO A 22 15.71 -15.80 -0.55
C PRO A 22 14.50 -15.19 -1.27
N ALA A 23 13.57 -16.06 -1.68
CA ALA A 23 12.51 -15.78 -2.63
C ALA A 23 11.70 -14.56 -2.20
N ARG A 24 11.95 -13.41 -2.82
CA ARG A 24 11.04 -12.26 -2.74
C ARG A 24 9.79 -12.65 -3.52
N ARG A 25 8.66 -12.71 -2.83
CA ARG A 25 7.37 -12.97 -3.49
C ARG A 25 6.76 -11.62 -3.82
N CYS A 26 6.31 -11.43 -5.05
CA CYS A 26 5.53 -10.24 -5.40
C CYS A 26 4.04 -10.53 -5.17
N VAL A 27 3.38 -9.67 -4.42
CA VAL A 27 1.94 -9.75 -4.15
C VAL A 27 1.30 -8.45 -4.62
N GLN A 28 0.20 -8.55 -5.36
CA GLN A 28 -0.56 -7.37 -5.76
C GLN A 28 -1.48 -6.95 -4.61
N ALA A 29 -1.38 -5.69 -4.20
CA ALA A 29 -2.21 -5.11 -3.15
C ALA A 29 -3.01 -3.93 -3.70
N ASN A 30 -4.30 -3.87 -3.35
CA ASN A 30 -5.19 -2.78 -3.74
C ASN A 30 -5.34 -1.81 -2.56
N PHE A 31 -4.73 -0.64 -2.67
CA PHE A 31 -4.80 0.42 -1.66
C PHE A 31 -5.91 1.40 -2.02
N LYS A 32 -6.84 1.60 -1.09
CA LYS A 32 -7.84 2.67 -1.13
C LYS A 32 -7.43 3.74 -0.13
N ILE A 33 -6.93 4.86 -0.61
CA ILE A 33 -6.34 5.91 0.20
C ILE A 33 -7.28 7.10 0.26
N THR A 34 -7.68 7.46 1.47
CA THR A 34 -8.47 8.67 1.73
C THR A 34 -7.51 9.80 2.07
N CYS A 35 -7.43 10.77 1.18
CA CYS A 35 -6.57 11.93 1.27
C CYS A 35 -7.33 13.09 1.91
N HIS A 36 -6.84 13.62 3.03
CA HIS A 36 -7.41 14.80 3.67
C HIS A 36 -6.51 16.01 3.41
N ASP A 37 -7.07 17.04 2.77
CA ASP A 37 -6.44 18.33 2.58
C ASP A 37 -7.36 19.48 3.06
N LYS A 38 -6.82 20.70 3.21
CA LYS A 38 -7.56 21.90 3.61
C LYS A 38 -8.80 22.16 2.74
N GLY A 39 -8.78 21.70 1.48
CA GLY A 39 -9.88 21.85 0.52
C GLY A 39 -10.93 20.73 0.53
N GLY A 40 -10.77 19.67 1.34
CA GLY A 40 -11.73 18.57 1.43
C GLY A 40 -11.08 17.17 1.41
N ILE A 41 -11.91 16.16 1.15
CA ILE A 41 -11.49 14.76 1.08
C ILE A 41 -11.35 14.34 -0.38
N LEU A 42 -10.17 13.88 -0.76
CA LEU A 42 -9.90 13.26 -2.05
C LEU A 42 -9.79 11.74 -1.86
N LEU A 43 -10.53 10.95 -2.63
CA LEU A 43 -10.39 9.51 -2.60
C LEU A 43 -9.48 9.05 -3.75
N ARG A 44 -8.41 8.34 -3.43
CA ARG A 44 -7.46 7.81 -4.42
C ARG A 44 -7.33 6.31 -4.30
N ARG A 45 -7.42 5.59 -5.42
CA ARG A 45 -7.16 4.15 -5.47
C ARG A 45 -5.81 3.91 -6.14
N LEU A 46 -4.94 3.17 -5.48
CA LEU A 46 -3.62 2.80 -5.96
C LEU A 46 -3.53 1.28 -5.93
N ILE A 47 -3.19 0.68 -7.06
CA ILE A 47 -2.89 -0.75 -7.14
C ILE A 47 -1.38 -0.85 -7.29
N LEU A 48 -0.71 -1.42 -6.29
CA LEU A 48 0.73 -1.55 -6.27
C LEU A 48 1.14 -3.01 -6.19
N SER A 49 2.24 -3.33 -6.86
CA SER A 49 2.89 -4.63 -6.76
C SER A 49 3.88 -4.58 -5.62
N VAL A 50 3.53 -5.18 -4.49
CA VAL A 50 4.33 -5.15 -3.27
C VAL A 50 5.27 -6.36 -3.28
N SER A 51 6.57 -6.10 -3.31
CA SER A 51 7.57 -7.14 -3.04
C SER A 51 7.59 -7.45 -1.56
N VAL A 52 7.42 -8.72 -1.17
CA VAL A 52 7.56 -9.16 0.22
C VAL A 52 8.84 -9.97 0.43
N SER A 53 9.47 -9.77 1.57
CA SER A 53 10.60 -10.57 2.04
C SER A 53 10.18 -12.00 2.38
N SER A 54 11.16 -12.86 2.70
CA SER A 54 10.90 -14.22 3.21
C SER A 54 10.11 -14.24 4.53
N THR A 55 10.09 -13.14 5.29
CA THR A 55 9.28 -12.97 6.51
C THR A 55 7.89 -12.41 6.24
N GLY A 56 7.51 -12.22 4.97
CA GLY A 56 6.21 -11.70 4.56
C GLY A 56 6.05 -10.19 4.81
N MET A 57 7.14 -9.47 5.05
CA MET A 57 7.12 -8.01 5.21
C MET A 57 7.33 -7.32 3.86
N PRO A 58 6.62 -6.23 3.57
CA PRO A 58 6.84 -5.48 2.34
C PRO A 58 8.25 -4.90 2.31
N VAL A 59 8.80 -4.72 1.11
CA VAL A 59 10.13 -4.16 0.89
C VAL A 59 10.02 -3.06 -0.17
N GLY A 60 10.25 -1.82 0.23
CA GLY A 60 10.20 -0.62 -0.61
C GLY A 60 8.80 -0.09 -0.91
N ALA A 61 7.74 -0.77 -0.48
CA ALA A 61 6.36 -0.40 -0.80
C ALA A 61 5.92 0.88 -0.11
N TYR A 62 6.43 1.18 1.09
CA TYR A 62 6.16 2.45 1.77
C TYR A 62 6.70 3.63 0.96
N ARG A 63 7.96 3.54 0.49
CA ARG A 63 8.56 4.60 -0.33
C ARG A 63 7.82 4.79 -1.65
N GLU A 64 7.36 3.70 -2.27
CA GLU A 64 6.57 3.76 -3.51
C GLU A 64 5.19 4.39 -3.28
N LEU A 65 4.49 4.01 -2.21
CA LEU A 65 3.23 4.64 -1.78
C LEU A 65 3.41 6.14 -1.55
N MET A 66 4.42 6.51 -0.77
CA MET A 66 4.73 7.92 -0.49
C MET A 66 5.07 8.68 -1.75
N TYR A 67 5.88 8.12 -2.67
CA TYR A 67 6.19 8.76 -3.95
C TYR A 67 4.92 9.09 -4.76
N HIS A 68 3.96 8.15 -4.84
CA HIS A 68 2.70 8.37 -5.54
C HIS A 68 1.79 9.39 -4.85
N LEU A 69 1.82 9.44 -3.51
CA LEU A 69 1.01 10.37 -2.73
C LEU A 69 1.60 11.77 -2.72
N GLU A 70 2.91 11.91 -2.54
CA GLU A 70 3.62 13.19 -2.56
C GLU A 70 3.57 13.88 -3.93
N SER A 71 3.58 13.09 -5.02
CA SER A 71 3.33 13.62 -6.36
C SER A 71 1.96 14.28 -6.50
N ALA A 72 0.99 13.92 -5.65
CA ALA A 72 -0.36 14.47 -5.67
C ALA A 72 -0.57 15.54 -4.60
N MET A 73 0.04 15.35 -3.43
CA MET A 73 -0.12 16.16 -2.24
C MET A 73 1.17 16.08 -1.41
N SER A 74 1.97 17.14 -1.44
CA SER A 74 3.27 17.18 -0.78
C SER A 74 3.18 17.33 0.73
N GLY A 75 4.04 16.63 1.46
CA GLY A 75 4.29 16.86 2.89
C GLY A 75 3.14 16.38 3.77
N GLY A 76 2.74 15.12 3.62
CA GLY A 76 1.78 14.45 4.48
C GLY A 76 2.29 13.13 5.02
N CYS A 77 1.53 12.55 5.94
CA CYS A 77 1.80 11.23 6.50
C CYS A 77 0.70 10.25 6.09
N LEU A 78 1.08 8.97 6.04
CA LEU A 78 0.17 7.87 5.81
C LEU A 78 -0.20 7.24 7.15
N SER A 79 -1.47 6.94 7.39
CA SER A 79 -1.95 6.30 8.60
C SER A 79 -3.02 5.25 8.28
N TRP A 80 -3.30 4.38 9.25
CA TRP A 80 -4.41 3.44 9.21
C TRP A 80 -5.12 3.45 10.57
N THR A 81 -6.34 2.92 10.61
CA THR A 81 -7.11 2.80 11.84
C THR A 81 -7.10 1.35 12.28
N ASP A 82 -6.67 1.09 13.50
CA ASP A 82 -6.58 -0.26 14.03
C ASP A 82 -7.94 -0.80 14.52
N GLU A 83 -7.90 -1.86 15.32
CA GLU A 83 -9.11 -2.50 15.87
C GLU A 83 -9.71 -1.73 17.04
N GLU A 84 -8.91 -0.91 17.73
CA GLU A 84 -9.33 -0.05 18.85
C GLU A 84 -9.79 1.34 18.37
N GLU A 85 -9.87 1.53 17.05
CA GLU A 85 -10.17 2.80 16.37
C GLU A 85 -9.07 3.86 16.52
N ASP A 86 -7.87 3.45 16.93
CA ASP A 86 -6.72 4.33 17.03
C ASP A 86 -6.06 4.56 15.68
N GLU A 87 -5.66 5.81 15.44
CA GLU A 87 -4.95 6.20 14.22
C GLU A 87 -3.45 5.93 14.37
N ILE A 88 -2.96 4.94 13.64
CA ILE A 88 -1.56 4.50 13.65
C ILE A 88 -0.86 5.01 12.40
N VAL A 89 0.24 5.74 12.59
CA VAL A 89 1.02 6.33 11.50
C VAL A 89 2.02 5.32 10.93
N ILE A 90 2.09 5.27 9.61
CA ILE A 90 2.98 4.44 8.83
C ILE A 90 4.18 5.28 8.41
N THR A 91 5.36 4.95 8.93
CA THR A 91 6.61 5.65 8.64
C THR A 91 7.66 4.77 7.97
N SER A 92 7.41 3.47 7.90
CA SER A 92 8.35 2.49 7.39
C SER A 92 7.63 1.33 6.69
N ASP A 93 8.41 0.54 5.95
CA ASP A 93 7.94 -0.75 5.41
C ASP A 93 7.53 -1.72 6.54
N HIS A 94 8.14 -1.61 7.72
CA HIS A 94 7.75 -2.43 8.87
C HIS A 94 6.32 -2.09 9.32
N ASP A 95 6.04 -0.80 9.54
CA ASP A 95 4.71 -0.32 9.94
C ASP A 95 3.66 -0.66 8.88
N LEU A 96 4.02 -0.50 7.60
CA LEU A 96 3.15 -0.90 6.49
C LEU A 96 2.88 -2.40 6.50
N GLY A 97 3.88 -3.22 6.80
CA GLY A 97 3.70 -4.67 6.92
C GLY A 97 2.80 -5.07 8.08
N VAL A 98 2.87 -4.36 9.20
CA VAL A 98 1.93 -4.54 10.32
C VAL A 98 0.52 -4.15 9.88
N ALA A 99 0.34 -2.97 9.31
CA ALA A 99 -0.95 -2.50 8.80
C ALA A 99 -1.56 -3.48 7.80
N LEU A 100 -0.76 -4.00 6.85
CA LEU A 100 -1.19 -4.99 5.87
C LEU A 100 -1.66 -6.28 6.52
N LYS A 101 -0.96 -6.79 7.54
CA LYS A 101 -1.39 -8.02 8.25
C LYS A 101 -2.75 -7.84 8.93
N HIS A 102 -2.97 -6.70 9.58
CA HIS A 102 -4.24 -6.39 10.23
C HIS A 102 -5.36 -6.17 9.20
N LEU A 103 -5.12 -5.31 8.21
CA LEU A 103 -6.14 -4.92 7.23
C LEU A 103 -6.50 -6.05 6.26
N TRP A 104 -5.55 -6.93 5.91
CA TRP A 104 -5.85 -8.08 5.05
C TRP A 104 -6.83 -9.06 5.71
N THR A 105 -6.71 -9.23 7.03
CA THR A 105 -7.60 -10.09 7.82
C THR A 105 -9.00 -9.48 7.92
N ARG A 106 -9.11 -8.14 8.00
CA ARG A 106 -10.35 -7.41 8.22
C ARG A 106 -11.10 -7.02 6.95
N GLU A 107 -10.39 -6.61 5.90
CA GLU A 107 -10.94 -5.97 4.69
C GLU A 107 -10.72 -6.79 3.42
N GLY A 108 -10.05 -7.95 3.53
CA GLY A 108 -9.70 -8.82 2.41
C GLY A 108 -8.61 -8.19 1.53
N CYS A 109 -8.82 -8.20 0.21
CA CYS A 109 -7.81 -7.73 -0.76
C CYS A 109 -7.74 -6.21 -0.94
N THR A 110 -8.55 -5.43 -0.21
CA THR A 110 -8.54 -3.95 -0.28
C THR A 110 -8.09 -3.38 1.04
N ILE A 111 -7.03 -2.59 1.02
CA ILE A 111 -6.41 -2.00 2.22
C ILE A 111 -6.78 -0.51 2.27
N ARG A 112 -7.54 -0.10 3.29
CA ARG A 112 -7.88 1.30 3.51
C ARG A 112 -6.82 2.03 4.32
N LEU A 113 -6.27 3.08 3.73
CA LEU A 113 -5.30 3.96 4.38
C LEU A 113 -5.82 5.41 4.35
N GLN A 114 -5.29 6.24 5.24
CA GLN A 114 -5.53 7.66 5.28
C GLN A 114 -4.22 8.39 4.98
N TYR A 115 -4.26 9.45 4.20
CA TYR A 115 -3.11 10.33 3.99
C TYR A 115 -3.50 11.74 4.37
N ARG A 116 -2.76 12.35 5.29
CA ARG A 116 -3.05 13.69 5.80
C ARG A 116 -1.83 14.58 5.66
N ARG A 117 -2.03 15.80 5.17
CA ARG A 117 -0.95 16.79 5.10
C ARG A 117 -0.46 17.14 6.51
N GLU A 118 0.84 17.22 6.71
CA GLU A 118 1.48 17.52 8.00
C GLU A 118 0.95 18.83 8.62
N SER A 119 0.69 19.84 7.79
CA SER A 119 0.10 21.12 8.21
C SER A 119 -1.30 21.02 8.85
N LEU A 120 -1.93 19.85 8.80
CA LEU A 120 -3.24 19.55 9.37
C LEU A 120 -3.18 18.68 10.63
N ILE A 121 -1.98 18.24 11.04
CA ILE A 121 -1.78 17.34 12.17
C ILE A 121 -1.22 18.17 13.35
N PRO A 122 -2.04 18.48 14.38
CA PRO A 122 -1.58 19.28 15.51
C PRO A 122 -0.46 18.54 16.25
N GLY A 123 0.72 19.15 16.37
CA GLY A 123 1.84 18.62 17.16
C GLY A 123 2.76 17.64 16.42
N TRP A 124 2.59 17.44 15.11
CA TRP A 124 3.51 16.62 14.32
C TRP A 124 4.88 17.30 14.17
N LYS A 125 5.95 16.56 14.45
CA LYS A 125 7.33 16.93 14.11
C LYS A 125 7.91 15.79 13.27
N LEU A 126 8.45 16.13 12.10
CA LEU A 126 9.22 15.20 11.27
C LEU A 126 10.27 14.46 12.12
N PRO A 127 10.37 13.12 12.04
CA PRO A 127 11.49 12.38 12.64
C PRO A 127 12.84 12.60 11.90
N HIS A 128 12.94 13.56 10.99
CA HIS A 128 14.16 13.84 10.24
C HIS A 128 14.42 15.36 10.08
N GLU A 129 15.00 15.95 11.13
CA GLU A 129 16.09 16.92 10.97
C GLU A 129 17.24 16.43 11.85
N ASN A 130 18.19 15.72 11.23
CA ASN A 130 19.56 15.58 11.72
C ASN A 130 20.49 15.47 10.52
#